data_AF-A0A840Y933-F1
#
_entry.id   AF-A0A840Y933-F1
#
_cell.length_a   1.000
_cell.length_b   1.000
_cell.length_c   1.000
_cell.angle_alpha   90.00
_cell.angle_beta   90.00
_cell.angle_gamma   90.00
#
_symmetry.space_group_name_H-M   'P 1'
#
loop_
_entity.id
_entity.type
_entity.pdbx_description
1 polymer ?
#
loop_
_entity_poly.entity_id
_entity_poly.type
_entity_poly.pdbx_seq_one_letter_code
_entity_poly.pdbx_strand_id
1 'polypeptide(L)'
;MQRLIRHLESRAGWRGLVTAFGLGGLAALAMPPLHLIPLLLLALPGLLVLLGRAEGWKRAALIGWAFGWGHHTVGLYWITYSILTEAERLWWLVPLAVPLLALWMGIYSAIPAVLAWRARPGWPRALVLAGGWVLAEFVRGWAFTGFPWNLLGSVWAFAALPVQAASVIGAHGLSLVTVLLACTPLLGRRAMAGGLAAMLAFAGFGAARLWPAEPEPLPVTLVLVQGNVAQEAKWREETRWPIFRRYLELSREGAEAALREAPGTRPVIIWPETASPFLLADDPEARRIAAAALPPDGLLLAGTVRAEWGPDRRASKLFNSLVALGPDAEVAALYDKSHLVPFGEYMPLSGLLPIRVIRGGVDFGAGPGPVALPLPGLPPAGPLICYEVIFPGAVVGAERPGWLLNITNDAWFGISAGPYQHLAAARLRAVEEGLPLARAAQTGISASFDSRGREAARLPLGETGVALSPLPRAGEPTAFSRFGLIVPAALTLLALLGGLLASRRRG
;
A
#
# COMPACT_ATOMS: atom_id res chain seq x y z
N MET A 1 -19.85 1.99 28.40
CA MET A 1 -20.16 3.04 27.40
C MET A 1 -20.62 4.35 28.02
N GLN A 2 -21.72 4.43 28.78
CA GLN A 2 -22.22 5.71 29.33
C GLN A 2 -21.23 6.47 30.24
N ARG A 3 -20.45 5.76 31.09
CA ARG A 3 -19.40 6.39 31.91
C ARG A 3 -18.30 7.04 31.07
N LEU A 4 -17.89 6.39 29.98
CA LEU A 4 -16.91 6.90 29.03
C LEU A 4 -17.47 8.12 28.29
N ILE A 5 -18.71 8.06 27.81
CA ILE A 5 -19.38 9.20 27.15
C ILE A 5 -19.36 10.42 28.08
N ARG A 6 -19.83 10.29 29.33
CA ARG A 6 -19.79 11.39 30.31
C ARG A 6 -18.39 11.92 30.58
N HIS A 7 -17.40 11.02 30.65
CA HIS A 7 -16.01 11.44 30.80
C HIS A 7 -15.52 12.25 29.61
N LEU A 8 -15.79 11.81 28.38
CA LEU A 8 -15.42 12.55 27.16
C LEU A 8 -16.17 13.88 27.05
N GLU A 9 -17.45 13.92 27.43
CA GLU A 9 -18.27 15.14 27.44
C GLU A 9 -17.71 16.21 28.39
N SER A 10 -17.06 15.81 29.49
CA SER A 10 -16.40 16.74 30.42
C SER A 10 -15.10 17.35 29.91
N ARG A 11 -14.56 16.88 28.78
CA ARG A 11 -13.28 17.34 28.21
C ARG A 11 -13.52 18.53 27.26
N ALA A 12 -13.50 19.75 27.80
CA ALA A 12 -13.55 20.99 27.02
C ALA A 12 -12.16 21.53 26.66
N GLY A 13 -12.09 22.49 25.73
CA GLY A 13 -10.86 23.23 25.40
C GLY A 13 -9.69 22.32 24.99
N TRP A 14 -8.47 22.62 25.44
CA TRP A 14 -7.27 21.86 25.07
C TRP A 14 -7.34 20.38 25.47
N ARG A 15 -8.01 20.04 26.57
CA ARG A 15 -8.18 18.65 27.04
C ARG A 15 -8.95 17.81 26.03
N GLY A 16 -9.94 18.39 25.37
CA GLY A 16 -10.69 17.71 24.29
C GLY A 16 -9.82 17.44 23.05
N LEU A 17 -8.88 18.33 22.74
CA LEU A 17 -7.95 18.15 21.60
C LEU A 17 -6.92 17.06 21.90
N VAL A 18 -6.34 17.04 23.11
CA VAL A 18 -5.42 15.97 23.55
C VAL A 18 -6.14 14.62 23.53
N THR A 19 -7.41 14.59 23.96
CA THR A 19 -8.22 13.37 23.89
C THR A 19 -8.46 12.93 22.45
N ALA A 20 -8.78 13.86 21.53
CA ALA A 20 -8.93 13.57 20.12
C ALA A 20 -7.64 12.99 19.51
N PHE A 21 -6.49 13.60 19.81
CA PHE A 21 -5.17 13.10 19.41
C PHE A 21 -4.92 11.66 19.90
N GLY A 22 -5.17 11.40 21.19
CA GLY A 22 -5.03 10.06 21.75
C GLY A 22 -5.95 9.02 21.10
N LEU A 23 -7.21 9.37 20.83
CA LEU A 23 -8.15 8.50 20.10
C LEU A 23 -7.69 8.23 18.66
N GLY A 24 -7.10 9.22 17.99
CA GLY A 24 -6.47 9.04 16.69
C GLY A 24 -5.32 8.04 16.73
N GLY A 25 -4.44 8.18 17.72
CA GLY A 25 -3.35 7.24 17.97
C GLY A 25 -3.85 5.82 18.23
N LEU A 26 -4.90 5.64 19.03
CA LEU A 26 -5.55 4.35 19.24
C LEU A 26 -6.14 3.77 17.94
N ALA A 27 -6.71 4.61 17.08
CA ALA A 27 -7.20 4.16 15.77
C ALA A 27 -6.07 3.67 14.86
N ALA A 28 -4.86 4.24 14.96
CA ALA A 28 -3.71 3.80 14.18
C ALA A 28 -3.24 2.39 14.58
N LEU A 29 -3.45 1.97 15.83
CA LEU A 29 -3.10 0.62 16.29
C LEU A 29 -3.98 -0.49 15.67
N ALA A 30 -5.08 -0.13 15.00
CA ALA A 30 -5.86 -1.07 14.21
C ALA A 30 -5.17 -1.45 12.89
N MET A 31 -4.20 -0.66 12.43
CA MET A 31 -3.45 -0.91 11.21
C MET A 31 -2.44 -2.06 11.39
N PRO A 32 -1.95 -2.65 10.29
CA PRO A 32 -0.81 -3.56 10.34
C PRO A 32 0.40 -2.90 11.04
N PRO A 33 1.20 -3.68 11.80
CA PRO A 33 1.10 -5.12 12.03
C PRO A 33 0.18 -5.53 13.19
N LEU A 34 -0.33 -4.58 13.96
CA LEU A 34 -0.96 -4.87 15.26
C LEU A 34 -2.40 -5.39 15.13
N HIS A 35 -3.15 -4.92 14.13
CA HIS A 35 -4.53 -5.36 13.88
C HIS A 35 -5.44 -5.28 15.11
N LEU A 36 -5.25 -4.29 16.00
CA LEU A 36 -6.12 -4.05 17.16
C LEU A 36 -7.42 -3.36 16.74
N ILE A 37 -8.13 -3.94 15.77
CA ILE A 37 -9.38 -3.44 15.17
C ILE A 37 -10.44 -3.06 16.22
N PRO A 38 -10.63 -3.81 17.34
CA PRO A 38 -11.59 -3.43 18.36
C PRO A 38 -11.37 -2.03 18.97
N LEU A 39 -10.16 -1.47 18.90
CA LEU A 39 -9.91 -0.09 19.36
C LEU A 39 -10.68 0.96 18.55
N LEU A 40 -11.09 0.64 17.32
CA LEU A 40 -11.95 1.52 16.52
C LEU A 40 -13.34 1.70 17.14
N LEU A 41 -13.84 0.69 17.89
CA LEU A 41 -15.10 0.77 18.66
C LEU A 41 -15.03 1.81 19.80
N LEU A 42 -13.84 2.28 20.13
CA LEU A 42 -13.60 3.35 21.09
C LEU A 42 -13.24 4.66 20.38
N ALA A 43 -12.31 4.61 19.44
CA ALA A 43 -11.73 5.79 18.79
C ALA A 43 -12.76 6.60 17.99
N LEU A 44 -13.50 5.96 17.09
CA LEU A 44 -14.45 6.64 16.20
C LEU A 44 -15.71 7.10 16.93
N PRO A 45 -16.31 6.29 17.83
CA PRO A 45 -17.27 6.78 18.80
C PRO A 45 -16.81 7.99 19.62
N GLY A 46 -15.59 7.92 20.18
CA GLY A 46 -15.04 9.00 20.96
C GLY A 46 -14.92 10.30 20.16
N LEU A 47 -14.50 10.22 18.90
CA LEU A 47 -14.49 11.35 17.98
C LEU A 47 -15.90 11.94 17.80
N LEU A 48 -16.93 11.12 17.55
CA LEU A 48 -18.31 11.60 17.40
C LEU A 48 -18.86 12.31 18.65
N VAL A 49 -18.51 11.82 19.84
CA VAL A 49 -18.89 12.45 21.12
C VAL A 49 -18.24 13.83 21.24
N LEU A 50 -16.94 13.93 20.96
CA LEU A 50 -16.22 15.21 20.99
C LEU A 50 -16.77 16.22 19.97
N LEU A 51 -17.11 15.76 18.76
CA LEU A 51 -17.76 16.60 17.74
C LEU A 51 -19.13 17.09 18.19
N GLY A 52 -19.89 16.30 18.95
CA GLY A 52 -21.16 16.71 19.54
C GLY A 52 -21.06 17.88 20.53
N ARG A 53 -19.85 18.17 21.04
CA ARG A 53 -19.57 19.31 21.92
C ARG A 53 -18.96 20.51 21.20
N ALA A 54 -18.66 20.40 19.91
CA ALA A 54 -18.08 21.50 19.16
C ALA A 54 -19.10 22.63 18.98
N GLU A 55 -18.77 23.82 19.48
CA GLU A 55 -19.61 25.03 19.41
C GLU A 55 -19.71 25.63 17.99
N GLY A 56 -18.85 25.18 17.06
CA GLY A 56 -18.82 25.67 15.69
C GLY A 56 -17.95 24.81 14.79
N TRP A 57 -18.04 25.07 13.47
CA TRP A 57 -17.27 24.32 12.46
C TRP A 57 -15.75 24.41 12.66
N LYS A 58 -15.23 25.56 13.12
CA LYS A 58 -13.79 25.75 13.41
C LYS A 58 -13.33 24.77 14.50
N ARG A 59 -14.16 24.59 15.54
CA ARG A 59 -13.86 23.70 16.65
C ARG A 59 -13.98 22.23 16.23
N ALA A 60 -14.98 21.89 15.42
CA ALA A 60 -15.11 20.56 14.83
C ALA A 60 -13.91 20.20 13.94
N ALA A 61 -13.48 21.15 13.09
CA ALA A 61 -12.28 21.02 12.27
C ALA A 61 -11.05 20.77 13.14
N LEU A 62 -10.85 21.54 14.21
CA LEU A 62 -9.70 21.39 15.11
C LEU A 62 -9.71 20.04 15.86
N ILE A 63 -10.88 19.54 16.26
CA ILE A 63 -11.03 18.20 16.88
C ILE A 63 -10.68 17.10 15.87
N GLY A 64 -11.24 17.18 14.65
CA GLY A 64 -10.93 16.23 13.58
C GLY A 64 -9.47 16.26 13.17
N TRP A 65 -8.89 17.45 13.07
CA TRP A 65 -7.48 17.66 12.81
C TRP A 65 -6.60 17.06 13.90
N ALA A 66 -6.89 17.30 15.18
CA ALA A 66 -6.13 16.71 16.28
C ALA A 66 -6.22 15.17 16.28
N PHE A 67 -7.40 14.61 15.99
CA PHE A 67 -7.57 13.17 15.78
C PHE A 67 -6.70 12.65 14.63
N GLY A 68 -6.77 13.29 13.46
CA GLY A 68 -5.95 12.91 12.32
C GLY A 68 -4.45 13.03 12.61
N TRP A 69 -4.04 14.08 13.33
CA TRP A 69 -2.65 14.27 13.72
C TRP A 69 -2.13 13.12 14.58
N GLY A 70 -2.91 12.70 15.59
CA GLY A 70 -2.56 11.53 16.40
C GLY A 70 -2.53 10.23 15.60
N HIS A 71 -3.51 10.04 14.71
CA HIS A 71 -3.60 8.87 13.84
C HIS A 71 -2.38 8.75 12.92
N HIS A 72 -1.99 9.84 12.26
CA HIS A 72 -0.85 9.83 11.35
C HIS A 72 0.49 9.83 12.07
N THR A 73 0.60 10.44 13.25
CA THR A 73 1.84 10.38 14.06
C THR A 73 2.17 8.95 14.46
N VAL A 74 1.18 8.21 14.96
CA VAL A 74 1.35 6.79 15.34
C VAL A 74 1.40 5.89 14.11
N GLY A 75 0.59 6.16 13.09
CA GLY A 75 0.49 5.29 11.91
C GLY A 75 1.65 5.40 10.92
N LEU A 76 2.37 6.54 10.91
CA LEU A 76 3.44 6.86 9.97
C LEU A 76 4.79 7.10 10.66
N TYR A 77 4.94 6.72 11.94
CA TYR A 77 6.20 6.88 12.68
C TYR A 77 7.42 6.29 11.97
N TRP A 78 7.18 5.24 11.16
CA TRP A 78 8.22 4.54 10.42
C TRP A 78 8.87 5.38 9.32
N ILE A 79 8.26 6.50 8.89
CA ILE A 79 8.90 7.41 7.91
C ILE A 79 10.20 8.00 8.47
N THR A 80 10.35 8.06 9.79
CA THR A 80 11.61 8.45 10.43
C THR A 80 12.78 7.55 9.99
N TYR A 81 12.56 6.26 9.72
CA TYR A 81 13.63 5.37 9.24
C TYR A 81 14.20 5.82 7.89
N SER A 82 13.38 6.39 7.01
CA SER A 82 13.83 6.90 5.70
C SER A 82 14.75 8.12 5.86
N ILE A 83 14.63 8.85 6.96
CA ILE A 83 15.50 10.00 7.26
C ILE A 83 16.79 9.52 7.93
N LEU A 84 16.69 8.46 8.75
CA LEU A 84 17.84 7.87 9.43
C LEU A 84 18.88 7.27 8.46
N THR A 85 18.48 6.88 7.25
CA THR A 85 19.44 6.43 6.21
C THR A 85 20.40 7.55 5.77
N GLU A 86 20.08 8.81 6.06
CA GLU A 86 20.94 9.97 5.83
C GLU A 86 21.15 10.79 7.12
N ALA A 87 21.19 10.12 8.27
CA ALA A 87 21.30 10.76 9.58
C ALA A 87 22.50 11.73 9.68
N GLU A 88 23.63 11.43 9.04
CA GLU A 88 24.81 12.30 9.01
C GLU A 88 24.47 13.74 8.55
N ARG A 89 23.51 13.88 7.63
CA ARG A 89 23.07 15.17 7.08
C ARG A 89 21.77 15.67 7.69
N LEU A 90 20.85 14.75 8.03
CA LEU A 90 19.45 15.06 8.35
C LEU A 90 19.06 14.72 9.80
N TRP A 91 20.00 14.44 10.71
CA TRP A 91 19.69 14.07 12.11
C TRP A 91 18.75 15.06 12.81
N TRP A 92 18.87 16.36 12.55
CA TRP A 92 18.05 17.41 13.17
C TRP A 92 16.58 17.35 12.74
N LEU A 93 16.28 16.74 11.59
CA LEU A 93 14.94 16.59 11.04
C LEU A 93 14.21 15.37 11.65
N VAL A 94 14.93 14.40 12.20
CA VAL A 94 14.40 13.15 12.80
C VAL A 94 13.25 13.39 13.79
N PRO A 95 13.37 14.27 14.82
CA PRO A 95 12.27 14.51 15.75
C PRO A 95 11.12 15.33 15.15
N LEU A 96 11.30 15.96 13.99
CA LEU A 96 10.36 16.94 13.43
C LEU A 96 9.56 16.39 12.25
N ALA A 97 10.16 15.56 11.40
CA ALA A 97 9.55 15.16 10.12
C ALA A 97 8.20 14.46 10.27
N VAL A 98 8.12 13.42 11.11
CA VAL A 98 6.86 12.70 11.32
C VAL A 98 5.81 13.60 11.97
N PRO A 99 6.09 14.31 13.08
CA PRO A 99 5.12 15.23 13.65
C PRO A 99 4.62 16.29 12.67
N LEU A 100 5.50 16.89 11.86
CA LEU A 100 5.14 17.90 10.86
C LEU A 100 4.35 17.31 9.69
N LEU A 101 4.75 16.16 9.17
CA LEU A 101 3.99 15.44 8.15
C LEU A 101 2.60 15.06 8.68
N ALA A 102 2.54 14.51 9.89
CA ALA A 102 1.29 14.14 10.53
C ALA A 102 0.40 15.37 10.82
N LEU A 103 1.00 16.52 11.13
CA LEU A 103 0.30 17.80 11.31
C LEU A 103 -0.47 18.18 10.04
N TRP A 104 0.21 18.05 8.88
CA TRP A 104 -0.37 18.29 7.57
C TRP A 104 -1.41 17.22 7.20
N MET A 105 -1.08 15.94 7.38
CA MET A 105 -2.00 14.83 7.12
C MET A 105 -3.27 14.90 7.99
N GLY A 106 -3.18 15.45 9.20
CA GLY A 106 -4.32 15.67 10.09
C GLY A 106 -5.43 16.51 9.45
N ILE A 107 -5.11 17.40 8.50
CA ILE A 107 -6.09 18.25 7.80
C ILE A 107 -7.15 17.41 7.08
N TYR A 108 -6.78 16.25 6.52
CA TYR A 108 -7.73 15.37 5.84
C TYR A 108 -8.81 14.86 6.81
N SER A 109 -8.50 14.67 8.09
CA SER A 109 -9.48 14.27 9.10
C SER A 109 -10.39 15.41 9.57
N ALA A 110 -10.06 16.67 9.26
CA ALA A 110 -10.95 17.79 9.52
C ALA A 110 -12.19 17.77 8.60
N ILE A 111 -12.05 17.25 7.37
CA ILE A 111 -13.15 17.13 6.39
C ILE A 111 -14.31 16.28 6.95
N PRO A 112 -14.12 14.98 7.30
CA PRO A 112 -15.19 14.17 7.87
C PRO A 112 -15.74 14.76 9.17
N ALA A 113 -14.88 15.35 10.00
CA ALA A 113 -15.28 15.94 11.27
C ALA A 113 -16.26 17.11 11.10
N VAL A 114 -15.97 18.05 10.18
CA VAL A 114 -16.84 19.19 9.90
C VAL A 114 -18.14 18.74 9.25
N LEU A 115 -18.08 17.80 8.30
CA LEU A 115 -19.28 17.24 7.66
C LEU A 115 -20.18 16.54 8.70
N ALA A 116 -19.61 15.68 9.53
CA ALA A 116 -20.34 14.96 10.58
C ALA A 116 -20.91 15.91 11.65
N TRP A 117 -20.19 16.98 12.00
CA TRP A 117 -20.67 17.99 12.93
C TRP A 117 -21.94 18.69 12.44
N ARG A 118 -22.05 18.97 11.13
CA ARG A 118 -23.26 19.55 10.52
C ARG A 118 -24.46 18.60 10.52
N ALA A 119 -24.23 17.29 10.59
CA ALA A 119 -25.29 16.30 10.63
C ALA A 119 -25.88 16.17 12.05
N ARG A 120 -27.18 15.84 12.12
CA ARG A 120 -27.87 15.65 13.40
C ARG A 120 -27.27 14.49 14.20
N PRO A 121 -27.22 14.56 15.54
CA PRO A 121 -26.75 13.45 16.37
C PRO A 121 -27.46 12.12 16.06
N GLY A 122 -26.74 11.01 16.26
CA GLY A 122 -27.21 9.65 16.01
C GLY A 122 -26.73 9.08 14.67
N TRP A 123 -27.55 8.21 14.07
CA TRP A 123 -27.16 7.46 12.87
C TRP A 123 -26.81 8.33 11.65
N PRO A 124 -27.43 9.50 11.39
CA PRO A 124 -27.05 10.30 10.22
C PRO A 124 -25.65 10.88 10.38
N ARG A 125 -25.26 11.29 11.58
CA ARG A 125 -23.90 11.75 11.85
C ARG A 125 -22.86 10.67 11.64
N ALA A 126 -23.13 9.43 12.07
CA ALA A 126 -22.25 8.30 11.78
C ALA A 126 -22.13 8.03 10.26
N LEU A 127 -23.25 8.14 9.53
CA LEU A 127 -23.28 7.96 8.08
C LEU A 127 -22.51 9.06 7.34
N VAL A 128 -22.68 10.33 7.74
CA VAL A 128 -21.91 11.46 7.18
C VAL A 128 -20.43 11.37 7.57
N LEU A 129 -20.09 10.89 8.78
CA LEU A 129 -18.70 10.64 9.15
C LEU A 129 -18.07 9.60 8.21
N ALA A 130 -18.74 8.48 7.97
CA ALA A 130 -18.24 7.42 7.08
C ALA A 130 -18.03 7.93 5.64
N GLY A 131 -19.05 8.58 5.04
CA GLY A 131 -18.91 9.15 3.71
C GLY A 131 -17.85 10.25 3.63
N GLY A 132 -17.79 11.12 4.65
CA GLY A 132 -16.78 12.16 4.74
C GLY A 132 -15.36 11.60 4.90
N TRP A 133 -15.23 10.44 5.55
CA TRP A 133 -13.95 9.77 5.77
C TRP A 133 -13.39 9.25 4.45
N VAL A 134 -14.23 8.56 3.68
CA VAL A 134 -13.85 8.06 2.35
C VAL A 134 -13.61 9.22 1.38
N LEU A 135 -14.41 10.29 1.44
CA LEU A 135 -14.13 11.51 0.68
C LEU A 135 -12.74 12.07 1.00
N ALA A 136 -12.35 12.12 2.28
CA ALA A 136 -11.02 12.57 2.66
C ALA A 136 -9.92 11.61 2.19
N GLU A 137 -10.15 10.30 2.19
CA GLU A 137 -9.24 9.32 1.60
C GLU A 137 -9.06 9.52 0.09
N PHE A 138 -10.13 9.79 -0.66
CA PHE A 138 -10.05 10.12 -2.08
C PHE A 138 -9.24 11.39 -2.32
N VAL A 139 -9.55 12.47 -1.57
CA VAL A 139 -8.82 13.74 -1.70
C VAL A 139 -7.34 13.55 -1.36
N ARG A 140 -7.03 12.78 -0.31
CA ARG A 140 -5.66 12.45 0.08
C ARG A 140 -4.93 11.57 -0.95
N GLY A 141 -5.65 10.69 -1.64
CA GLY A 141 -5.11 9.83 -2.69
C GLY A 141 -4.83 10.56 -4.02
N TRP A 142 -5.32 11.79 -4.19
CA TRP A 142 -5.18 12.57 -5.42
C TRP A 142 -4.39 13.88 -5.24
N ALA A 143 -4.60 14.59 -4.13
CA ALA A 143 -3.98 15.89 -3.89
C ALA A 143 -2.45 15.76 -3.75
N PHE A 144 -1.70 16.69 -4.35
CA PHE A 144 -0.23 16.75 -4.28
C PHE A 144 0.46 15.43 -4.66
N THR A 145 0.06 14.84 -5.80
CA THR A 145 0.43 13.49 -6.30
C THR A 145 -0.19 12.31 -5.57
N GLY A 146 -0.76 12.54 -4.39
CA GLY A 146 -1.52 11.53 -3.65
C GLY A 146 -0.65 10.71 -2.71
N PHE A 147 -1.22 10.41 -1.54
CA PHE A 147 -0.63 9.53 -0.53
C PHE A 147 -1.71 8.65 0.09
N PRO A 148 -2.28 7.65 -0.63
CA PRO A 148 -3.34 6.78 -0.12
C PRO A 148 -2.84 5.70 0.85
N TRP A 149 -1.79 5.99 1.64
CA TRP A 149 -1.24 5.06 2.62
C TRP A 149 -2.20 4.88 3.81
N ASN A 150 -2.29 3.67 4.40
CA ASN A 150 -3.19 3.40 5.54
C ASN A 150 -4.64 3.85 5.30
N LEU A 151 -5.25 3.46 4.17
CA LEU A 151 -6.71 3.51 4.05
C LEU A 151 -7.32 2.69 5.18
N LEU A 152 -8.37 3.19 5.84
CA LEU A 152 -8.93 2.52 7.00
C LEU A 152 -9.44 1.11 6.68
N GLY A 153 -9.86 0.85 5.45
CA GLY A 153 -10.21 -0.49 4.97
C GLY A 153 -9.07 -1.52 5.00
N SER A 154 -7.81 -1.08 5.03
CA SER A 154 -6.64 -1.97 5.10
C SER A 154 -6.47 -2.70 6.43
N VAL A 155 -7.19 -2.28 7.49
CA VAL A 155 -7.18 -2.99 8.78
C VAL A 155 -7.63 -4.45 8.65
N TRP A 156 -8.45 -4.76 7.64
CA TRP A 156 -8.96 -6.09 7.36
C TRP A 156 -7.97 -7.00 6.64
N ALA A 157 -6.83 -6.51 6.14
CA ALA A 157 -5.90 -7.26 5.30
C ALA A 157 -5.06 -8.34 6.02
N PHE A 158 -5.35 -8.64 7.29
CA PHE A 158 -4.69 -9.70 8.05
C PHE A 158 -4.99 -11.12 7.51
N ALA A 159 -6.13 -11.32 6.86
CA ALA A 159 -6.53 -12.60 6.26
C ALA A 159 -7.31 -12.42 4.96
N ALA A 160 -7.46 -13.49 4.17
CA ALA A 160 -8.19 -13.45 2.90
C ALA A 160 -9.70 -13.25 3.11
N LEU A 161 -10.27 -13.92 4.11
CA LEU A 161 -11.71 -13.88 4.41
C LEU A 161 -12.29 -12.45 4.57
N PRO A 162 -11.77 -11.59 5.45
CA PRO A 162 -12.37 -10.28 5.72
C PRO A 162 -12.21 -9.26 4.59
N VAL A 163 -11.25 -9.43 3.67
CA VAL A 163 -11.03 -8.48 2.56
C VAL A 163 -11.90 -8.73 1.34
N GLN A 164 -12.66 -9.83 1.29
CA GLN A 164 -13.36 -10.25 0.06
C GLN A 164 -14.30 -9.20 -0.52
N ALA A 165 -14.95 -8.38 0.33
CA ALA A 165 -15.81 -7.29 -0.13
C ALA A 165 -15.06 -6.24 -0.97
N ALA A 166 -13.72 -6.12 -0.85
CA ALA A 166 -12.91 -5.23 -1.68
C ALA A 166 -13.06 -5.49 -3.19
N SER A 167 -13.37 -6.72 -3.60
CA SER A 167 -13.69 -7.04 -5.00
C SER A 167 -14.94 -6.38 -5.57
N VAL A 168 -15.77 -5.79 -4.71
CA VAL A 168 -16.97 -5.06 -5.12
C VAL A 168 -16.80 -3.59 -4.81
N ILE A 169 -16.41 -3.27 -3.57
CA ILE A 169 -16.44 -1.90 -3.05
C ILE A 169 -15.04 -1.27 -2.88
N GLY A 170 -13.97 -2.03 -3.15
CA GLY A 170 -12.58 -1.61 -2.96
C GLY A 170 -12.19 -1.34 -1.51
N ALA A 171 -10.92 -0.98 -1.31
CA ALA A 171 -10.37 -0.57 -0.02
C ALA A 171 -11.11 0.63 0.57
N HIS A 172 -11.54 1.58 -0.28
CA HIS A 172 -12.33 2.75 0.15
C HIS A 172 -13.74 2.37 0.64
N GLY A 173 -14.41 1.43 -0.01
CA GLY A 173 -15.69 0.91 0.49
C GLY A 173 -15.51 0.15 1.80
N LEU A 174 -14.42 -0.60 1.95
CA LEU A 174 -14.07 -1.19 3.25
C LEU A 174 -13.85 -0.12 4.33
N SER A 175 -13.23 1.02 4.01
CA SER A 175 -13.12 2.16 4.95
C SER A 175 -14.51 2.65 5.38
N LEU A 176 -15.45 2.83 4.44
CA LEU A 176 -16.84 3.22 4.73
C LEU A 176 -17.49 2.27 5.74
N VAL A 177 -17.44 0.98 5.46
CA VAL A 177 -18.03 -0.08 6.29
C VAL A 177 -17.38 -0.09 7.67
N THR A 178 -16.06 0.06 7.73
CA THR A 178 -15.30 0.08 8.99
C THR A 178 -15.77 1.21 9.89
N VAL A 179 -15.93 2.43 9.37
CA VAL A 179 -16.43 3.56 10.16
C VAL A 179 -17.85 3.30 10.66
N LEU A 180 -18.73 2.80 9.81
CA LEU A 180 -20.12 2.50 10.19
C LEU A 180 -20.21 1.45 11.29
N LEU A 181 -19.50 0.32 11.13
CA LEU A 181 -19.45 -0.75 12.12
C LEU A 181 -18.89 -0.23 13.46
N ALA A 182 -17.82 0.55 13.41
CA ALA A 182 -17.20 1.13 14.60
C ALA A 182 -18.12 2.08 15.38
N CYS A 183 -19.03 2.78 14.70
CA CYS A 183 -19.98 3.69 15.32
C CYS A 183 -21.23 3.01 15.91
N THR A 184 -21.50 1.74 15.59
CA THR A 184 -22.71 1.03 16.06
C THR A 184 -22.92 1.04 17.58
N PRO A 185 -21.89 0.98 18.46
CA PRO A 185 -22.10 1.00 19.91
C PRO A 185 -22.72 2.30 20.43
N LEU A 186 -22.51 3.44 19.75
CA LEU A 186 -23.15 4.71 20.11
C LEU A 186 -24.61 4.79 19.69
N LEU A 187 -25.01 3.99 18.69
CA LEU A 187 -26.35 4.01 18.11
C LEU A 187 -27.32 3.06 18.85
N GLY A 188 -26.82 2.31 19.84
CA GLY A 188 -27.60 1.45 20.71
C GLY A 188 -27.71 0.00 20.23
N ARG A 189 -28.39 -0.84 21.04
CA ARG A 189 -28.43 -2.31 20.86
C ARG A 189 -28.92 -2.76 19.49
N ARG A 190 -29.93 -2.08 18.90
CA ARG A 190 -30.44 -2.41 17.57
C ARG A 190 -29.40 -2.19 16.47
N ALA A 191 -28.64 -1.10 16.55
CA ALA A 191 -27.56 -0.82 15.61
C ALA A 191 -26.38 -1.79 15.79
N MET A 192 -26.07 -2.18 17.03
CA MET A 192 -25.06 -3.21 17.30
C MET A 192 -25.48 -4.57 16.71
N ALA A 193 -26.74 -4.98 16.88
CA ALA A 193 -27.27 -6.20 16.28
C ALA A 193 -27.21 -6.14 14.74
N GLY A 194 -27.58 -5.00 14.14
CA GLY A 194 -27.42 -4.78 12.70
C GLY A 194 -25.96 -4.80 12.23
N GLY A 195 -25.05 -4.23 13.02
CA GLY A 195 -23.61 -4.29 12.77
C GLY A 195 -23.06 -5.71 12.81
N LEU A 196 -23.48 -6.51 13.80
CA LEU A 196 -23.13 -7.93 13.89
C LEU A 196 -23.68 -8.71 12.70
N ALA A 197 -24.94 -8.48 12.32
CA ALA A 197 -25.55 -9.09 11.14
C ALA A 197 -24.79 -8.72 9.85
N ALA A 198 -24.38 -7.45 9.71
CA ALA A 198 -23.55 -7.01 8.59
C ALA A 198 -22.16 -7.69 8.61
N MET A 199 -21.51 -7.81 9.77
CA MET A 199 -20.24 -8.55 9.88
C MET A 199 -20.39 -10.03 9.49
N LEU A 200 -21.47 -10.68 9.93
CA LEU A 200 -21.76 -12.06 9.55
C LEU A 200 -22.06 -12.18 8.04
N ALA A 201 -22.77 -11.22 7.45
CA ALA A 201 -23.00 -11.18 6.01
C ALA A 201 -21.69 -10.96 5.23
N PHE A 202 -20.78 -10.10 5.71
CA PHE A 202 -19.46 -9.90 5.13
C PHE A 202 -18.60 -11.17 5.21
N ALA A 203 -18.61 -11.83 6.37
CA ALA A 203 -17.92 -13.11 6.55
C ALA A 203 -18.53 -14.21 5.66
N GLY A 204 -19.86 -14.27 5.55
CA GLY A 204 -20.57 -15.20 4.67
C GLY A 204 -20.27 -14.97 3.19
N PHE A 205 -20.25 -13.71 2.74
CA PHE A 205 -19.82 -13.36 1.38
C PHE A 205 -18.37 -13.76 1.15
N GLY A 206 -17.49 -13.50 2.12
CA GLY A 206 -16.10 -13.89 2.03
C GLY A 206 -15.91 -15.40 1.95
N ALA A 207 -16.62 -16.16 2.79
CA ALA A 207 -16.61 -17.61 2.77
C ALA A 207 -17.13 -18.15 1.44
N ALA A 208 -18.24 -17.60 0.92
CA ALA A 208 -18.79 -17.99 -0.38
C ALA A 208 -17.81 -17.75 -1.54
N ARG A 209 -17.07 -16.63 -1.52
CA ARG A 209 -16.04 -16.35 -2.54
C ARG A 209 -14.81 -17.26 -2.44
N LEU A 210 -14.46 -17.68 -1.22
CA LEU A 210 -13.31 -18.56 -0.97
C LEU A 210 -13.67 -20.06 -1.04
N TRP A 211 -14.97 -20.39 -1.08
CA TRP A 211 -15.45 -21.77 -1.11
C TRP A 211 -15.01 -22.56 -2.35
N PRO A 212 -15.09 -22.00 -3.58
CA PRO A 212 -14.63 -22.72 -4.76
C PRO A 212 -13.12 -22.98 -4.67
N ALA A 213 -12.71 -24.18 -5.08
CA ALA A 213 -11.30 -24.51 -5.26
C ALA A 213 -10.65 -23.48 -6.22
N GLU A 214 -9.39 -23.14 -5.96
CA GLU A 214 -8.63 -22.36 -6.92
C GLU A 214 -8.32 -23.25 -8.14
N PRO A 215 -8.33 -22.69 -9.37
CA PRO A 215 -7.84 -23.40 -10.53
C PRO A 215 -6.39 -23.84 -10.32
N GLU A 216 -6.01 -24.96 -10.94
CA GLU A 216 -4.61 -25.39 -10.95
C GLU A 216 -3.71 -24.25 -11.45
N PRO A 217 -2.63 -23.94 -10.70
CA PRO A 217 -1.67 -22.92 -11.10
C PRO A 217 -1.07 -23.17 -12.49
N LEU A 218 -0.45 -22.15 -13.04
CA LEU A 218 0.36 -22.32 -14.25
C LEU A 218 1.60 -23.17 -13.92
N PRO A 219 2.18 -23.90 -14.90
CA PRO A 219 3.42 -24.67 -14.73
C PRO A 219 4.64 -23.73 -14.66
N VAL A 220 4.58 -22.79 -13.73
CA VAL A 220 5.51 -21.68 -13.53
C VAL A 220 5.73 -21.54 -12.03
N THR A 221 6.98 -21.57 -11.62
CA THR A 221 7.39 -21.32 -10.24
C THR A 221 8.09 -19.98 -10.18
N LEU A 222 7.49 -19.05 -9.45
CA LEU A 222 8.09 -17.76 -9.14
C LEU A 222 9.11 -17.95 -8.02
N VAL A 223 10.32 -17.46 -8.24
CA VAL A 223 11.41 -17.45 -7.26
C VAL A 223 11.58 -16.01 -6.77
N LEU A 224 10.98 -15.70 -5.62
CA LEU A 224 11.05 -14.37 -5.01
C LEU A 224 12.37 -14.23 -4.26
N VAL A 225 13.32 -13.48 -4.81
CA VAL A 225 14.67 -13.33 -4.24
C VAL A 225 14.70 -12.15 -3.26
N GLN A 226 15.23 -12.36 -2.05
CA GLN A 226 15.36 -11.33 -1.03
C GLN A 226 16.81 -11.25 -0.55
N GLY A 227 17.53 -10.25 -1.05
CA GLY A 227 18.96 -10.09 -0.78
C GLY A 227 19.30 -9.43 0.57
N ASN A 228 18.31 -8.86 1.26
CA ASN A 228 18.45 -8.17 2.55
C ASN A 228 19.59 -7.14 2.59
N VAL A 229 19.72 -6.34 1.53
CA VAL A 229 20.79 -5.35 1.42
C VAL A 229 20.34 -4.02 2.02
N ALA A 230 21.10 -3.54 3.02
CA ALA A 230 20.89 -2.23 3.64
C ALA A 230 21.03 -1.07 2.63
N GLN A 231 20.25 0.00 2.83
CA GLN A 231 20.13 1.10 1.86
C GLN A 231 21.42 1.91 1.71
N GLU A 232 22.26 1.96 2.74
CA GLU A 232 23.54 2.68 2.76
C GLU A 232 24.63 1.93 1.99
N ALA A 233 24.56 0.60 1.97
CA ALA A 233 25.54 -0.25 1.30
C ALA A 233 25.37 -0.22 -0.23
N LYS A 234 24.14 -0.17 -0.75
CA LYS A 234 23.82 -0.32 -2.18
C LYS A 234 24.66 0.49 -3.17
N TRP A 235 25.15 1.66 -2.75
CA TRP A 235 25.82 2.61 -3.65
C TRP A 235 27.33 2.70 -3.45
N ARG A 236 27.92 1.85 -2.58
CA ARG A 236 29.37 1.80 -2.36
C ARG A 236 30.02 0.88 -3.37
N GLU A 237 31.04 1.36 -4.06
CA GLU A 237 31.72 0.63 -5.13
C GLU A 237 32.25 -0.74 -4.67
N GLU A 238 32.83 -0.79 -3.48
CA GLU A 238 33.34 -2.00 -2.81
C GLU A 238 32.27 -3.09 -2.55
N THR A 239 30.99 -2.71 -2.48
CA THR A 239 29.89 -3.65 -2.20
C THR A 239 29.11 -4.09 -3.45
N ARG A 240 29.30 -3.43 -4.60
CA ARG A 240 28.53 -3.70 -5.83
C ARG A 240 28.63 -5.16 -6.25
N TRP A 241 29.84 -5.67 -6.38
CA TRP A 241 30.05 -7.06 -6.81
C TRP A 241 29.60 -8.09 -5.77
N PRO A 242 29.91 -7.95 -4.46
CA PRO A 242 29.35 -8.81 -3.43
C PRO A 242 27.81 -8.89 -3.44
N ILE A 243 27.13 -7.74 -3.59
CA ILE A 243 25.66 -7.69 -3.68
C ILE A 243 25.17 -8.44 -4.91
N PHE A 244 25.76 -8.17 -6.08
CA PHE A 244 25.36 -8.80 -7.32
C PHE A 244 25.56 -10.32 -7.26
N ARG A 245 26.73 -10.78 -6.78
CA ARG A 245 27.02 -12.20 -6.58
C ARG A 245 25.98 -12.88 -5.68
N ARG A 246 25.60 -12.24 -4.56
CA ARG A 246 24.57 -12.77 -3.66
C ARG A 246 23.25 -13.02 -4.39
N TYR A 247 22.83 -12.09 -5.24
CA TYR A 247 21.63 -12.25 -6.05
C TYR A 247 21.75 -13.40 -7.06
N LEU A 248 22.90 -13.57 -7.69
CA LEU A 248 23.16 -14.69 -8.61
C LEU A 248 23.11 -16.05 -7.88
N GLU A 249 23.72 -16.15 -6.70
CA GLU A 249 23.73 -17.36 -5.86
C GLU A 249 22.32 -17.74 -5.43
N LEU A 250 21.55 -16.80 -4.88
CA LEU A 250 20.16 -17.02 -4.50
C LEU A 250 19.29 -17.39 -5.70
N SER A 251 19.56 -16.82 -6.88
CA SER A 251 18.83 -17.14 -8.11
C SER A 251 19.05 -18.59 -8.53
N ARG A 252 20.30 -19.07 -8.48
CA ARG A 252 20.64 -20.46 -8.79
C ARG A 252 20.01 -21.41 -7.78
N GLU A 253 20.17 -21.14 -6.49
CA GLU A 253 19.60 -21.94 -5.41
C GLU A 253 18.07 -22.06 -5.55
N GLY A 254 17.40 -20.93 -5.76
CA GLY A 254 15.95 -20.90 -5.92
C GLY A 254 15.46 -21.55 -7.21
N ALA A 255 16.17 -21.40 -8.32
CA ALA A 255 15.84 -22.07 -9.58
C ALA A 255 15.99 -23.60 -9.47
N GLU A 256 17.07 -24.07 -8.86
CA GLU A 256 17.28 -25.50 -8.60
C GLU A 256 16.20 -26.06 -7.66
N ALA A 257 15.87 -25.33 -6.58
CA ALA A 257 14.81 -25.73 -5.66
C ALA A 257 13.45 -25.80 -6.35
N ALA A 258 13.12 -24.81 -7.20
CA ALA A 258 11.89 -24.80 -7.99
C ALA A 258 11.77 -26.04 -8.89
N LEU A 259 12.85 -26.41 -9.60
CA LEU A 259 12.87 -27.57 -10.49
C LEU A 259 12.81 -28.90 -9.73
N ARG A 260 13.35 -28.97 -8.51
CA ARG A 260 13.24 -30.14 -7.63
C ARG A 260 11.83 -30.31 -7.06
N GLU A 261 11.21 -29.23 -6.59
CA GLU A 261 9.88 -29.27 -5.96
C GLU A 261 8.75 -29.45 -6.97
N ALA A 262 8.90 -28.89 -8.18
CA ALA A 262 7.93 -29.01 -9.25
C ALA A 262 8.61 -29.36 -10.59
N PRO A 263 8.90 -30.65 -10.85
CA PRO A 263 9.50 -31.08 -12.11
C PRO A 263 8.67 -30.64 -13.33
N GLY A 264 9.34 -30.05 -14.33
CA GLY A 264 8.69 -29.51 -15.52
C GLY A 264 8.09 -28.10 -15.34
N THR A 265 8.23 -27.49 -14.16
CA THR A 265 7.93 -26.06 -13.97
C THR A 265 8.93 -25.19 -14.71
N ARG A 266 8.50 -24.00 -15.12
CA ARG A 266 9.39 -22.95 -15.58
C ARG A 266 9.75 -21.99 -14.44
N PRO A 267 11.03 -21.88 -14.03
CA PRO A 267 11.43 -20.91 -13.01
C PRO A 267 11.43 -19.47 -13.53
N VAL A 268 10.74 -18.58 -12.82
CA VAL A 268 10.77 -17.12 -13.06
C VAL A 268 11.38 -16.46 -11.84
N ILE A 269 12.62 -16.00 -11.99
CA ILE A 269 13.40 -15.38 -10.92
C ILE A 269 13.00 -13.91 -10.84
N ILE A 270 12.66 -13.43 -9.65
CA ILE A 270 12.22 -12.05 -9.43
C ILE A 270 13.18 -11.38 -8.46
N TRP A 271 13.88 -10.34 -8.94
CA TRP A 271 14.68 -9.48 -8.07
C TRP A 271 13.90 -8.22 -7.66
N PRO A 272 14.03 -7.76 -6.40
CA PRO A 272 13.36 -6.56 -5.90
C PRO A 272 13.79 -5.27 -6.61
N GLU A 273 13.14 -4.16 -6.24
CA GLU A 273 13.45 -2.81 -6.73
C GLU A 273 14.92 -2.44 -6.47
N THR A 274 15.59 -1.99 -7.54
CA THR A 274 17.00 -1.60 -7.52
C THR A 274 17.86 -2.64 -6.78
N ALA A 275 17.62 -3.92 -7.08
CA ALA A 275 18.39 -5.03 -6.55
C ALA A 275 19.74 -5.15 -7.25
N SER A 276 19.76 -4.91 -8.56
CA SER A 276 21.00 -4.90 -9.32
C SER A 276 21.79 -3.59 -9.06
N PRO A 277 23.06 -3.68 -8.65
CA PRO A 277 23.96 -2.52 -8.57
C PRO A 277 24.58 -2.14 -9.92
N PHE A 278 24.19 -2.84 -10.99
CA PHE A 278 24.53 -2.57 -12.39
C PHE A 278 23.27 -2.21 -13.18
N LEU A 279 23.43 -1.36 -14.19
CA LEU A 279 22.34 -0.90 -15.06
C LEU A 279 22.05 -2.01 -16.08
N LEU A 280 21.22 -3.00 -15.71
CA LEU A 280 21.06 -4.21 -16.54
C LEU A 280 20.52 -3.90 -17.94
N ALA A 281 19.72 -2.86 -18.11
CA ALA A 281 19.27 -2.43 -19.44
C ALA A 281 20.43 -1.93 -20.33
N ASP A 282 21.46 -1.34 -19.72
CA ASP A 282 22.52 -0.58 -20.40
C ASP A 282 23.91 -1.26 -20.34
N ASP A 283 24.06 -2.33 -19.57
CA ASP A 283 25.32 -3.04 -19.33
C ASP A 283 25.24 -4.49 -19.84
N PRO A 284 25.72 -4.76 -21.08
CA PRO A 284 25.67 -6.09 -21.68
C PRO A 284 26.44 -7.16 -20.89
N GLU A 285 27.53 -6.79 -20.23
CA GLU A 285 28.34 -7.74 -19.45
C GLU A 285 27.62 -8.13 -18.17
N ALA A 286 27.03 -7.16 -17.46
CA ALA A 286 26.18 -7.45 -16.31
C ALA A 286 24.97 -8.33 -16.70
N ARG A 287 24.34 -8.09 -17.87
CA ARG A 287 23.29 -8.98 -18.38
C ARG A 287 23.79 -10.40 -18.62
N ARG A 288 24.94 -10.56 -19.28
CA ARG A 288 25.52 -11.87 -19.57
C ARG A 288 25.79 -12.66 -18.29
N ILE A 289 26.32 -11.99 -17.26
CA ILE A 289 26.56 -12.60 -15.94
C ILE A 289 25.24 -12.97 -15.25
N ALA A 290 24.23 -12.10 -15.30
CA ALA A 290 22.91 -12.37 -14.72
C ALA A 290 22.19 -13.54 -15.43
N ALA A 291 22.21 -13.56 -16.75
CA ALA A 291 21.62 -14.62 -17.58
C ALA A 291 22.30 -15.98 -17.34
N ALA A 292 23.61 -15.99 -17.08
CA ALA A 292 24.35 -17.21 -16.73
C ALA A 292 23.98 -17.81 -15.36
N ALA A 293 23.14 -17.14 -14.56
CA ALA A 293 22.55 -17.71 -13.35
C ALA A 293 21.18 -18.36 -13.60
N LEU A 294 20.63 -18.27 -14.82
CA LEU A 294 19.32 -18.80 -15.17
C LEU A 294 19.41 -20.24 -15.71
N PRO A 295 18.40 -21.07 -15.45
CA PRO A 295 18.24 -22.35 -16.16
C PRO A 295 17.87 -22.11 -17.64
N PRO A 296 17.96 -23.13 -18.51
CA PRO A 296 17.73 -22.99 -19.96
C PRO A 296 16.39 -22.37 -20.36
N ASP A 297 15.31 -22.59 -19.60
CA ASP A 297 13.99 -22.00 -19.85
C ASP A 297 13.65 -20.86 -18.86
N GLY A 298 14.64 -20.42 -18.07
CA GLY A 298 14.46 -19.42 -17.02
C GLY A 298 14.13 -18.03 -17.56
N LEU A 299 13.47 -17.23 -16.73
CA LEU A 299 13.29 -15.80 -16.99
C LEU A 299 13.66 -15.02 -15.73
N LEU A 300 14.45 -13.96 -15.89
CA LEU A 300 14.76 -13.02 -14.81
C LEU A 300 13.94 -11.74 -14.97
N LEU A 301 13.20 -11.36 -13.94
CA LEU A 301 12.52 -10.08 -13.81
C LEU A 301 13.24 -9.27 -12.72
N ALA A 302 14.10 -8.33 -13.13
CA ALA A 302 15.00 -7.66 -12.20
C ALA A 302 14.73 -6.15 -12.09
N GLY A 303 14.59 -5.67 -10.85
CA GLY A 303 14.63 -4.24 -10.57
C GLY A 303 16.03 -3.66 -10.74
N THR A 304 16.15 -2.63 -11.56
CA THR A 304 17.41 -1.95 -11.91
C THR A 304 17.17 -0.45 -12.13
N VAL A 305 18.25 0.30 -12.32
CA VAL A 305 18.18 1.67 -12.84
C VAL A 305 18.47 1.61 -14.33
N ARG A 306 17.73 2.38 -15.12
CA ARG A 306 17.99 2.61 -16.55
C ARG A 306 18.44 4.05 -16.74
N ALA A 307 19.41 4.27 -17.61
CA ALA A 307 19.86 5.61 -17.99
C ALA A 307 19.56 5.88 -19.47
N GLU A 308 19.03 7.07 -19.76
CA GLU A 308 19.05 7.60 -21.13
C GLU A 308 20.31 8.43 -21.32
N TRP A 309 21.18 7.99 -22.22
CA TRP A 309 22.47 8.63 -22.45
C TRP A 309 22.36 9.74 -23.49
N GLY A 310 22.84 10.93 -23.14
CA GLY A 310 22.97 12.05 -24.07
C GLY A 310 24.16 11.89 -25.03
N PRO A 311 24.30 12.80 -26.01
CA PRO A 311 25.38 12.77 -27.00
C PRO A 311 26.79 12.80 -26.40
N ASP A 312 26.94 13.34 -25.19
CA ASP A 312 28.19 13.46 -24.44
C ASP A 312 28.48 12.26 -23.50
N ARG A 313 27.72 11.17 -23.64
CA ARG A 313 27.75 9.99 -22.74
C ARG A 313 27.47 10.33 -21.27
N ARG A 314 26.81 11.44 -20.99
CA ARG A 314 26.24 11.69 -19.66
C ARG A 314 24.81 11.19 -19.62
N ALA A 315 24.41 10.66 -18.46
CA ALA A 315 23.01 10.30 -18.24
C ALA A 315 22.16 11.59 -18.28
N SER A 316 21.31 11.70 -19.30
CA SER A 316 20.35 12.78 -19.46
C SER A 316 19.12 12.59 -18.57
N LYS A 317 18.77 11.33 -18.28
CA LYS A 317 17.62 10.97 -17.47
C LYS A 317 17.83 9.58 -16.86
N LEU A 318 17.36 9.39 -15.63
CA LEU A 318 17.39 8.11 -14.93
C LEU A 318 15.97 7.59 -14.73
N PHE A 319 15.78 6.28 -14.79
CA PHE A 319 14.50 5.62 -14.55
C PHE A 319 14.68 4.50 -13.53
N ASN A 320 13.68 4.34 -12.66
CA ASN A 320 13.55 3.20 -11.79
C ASN A 320 12.76 2.14 -12.57
N SER A 321 13.41 1.03 -12.88
CA SER A 321 12.96 0.16 -13.98
C SER A 321 12.92 -1.30 -13.57
N LEU A 322 12.04 -2.05 -14.23
CA LEU A 322 12.04 -3.51 -14.26
C LEU A 322 12.51 -3.94 -15.64
N VAL A 323 13.49 -4.85 -15.69
CA VAL A 323 13.94 -5.50 -16.94
C VAL A 323 13.62 -6.99 -16.90
N ALA A 324 13.15 -7.53 -18.03
CA ALA A 324 13.00 -8.96 -18.24
C ALA A 324 14.17 -9.48 -19.11
N LEU A 325 14.90 -10.47 -18.61
CA LEU A 325 16.06 -11.06 -19.27
C LEU A 325 15.86 -12.57 -19.45
N GLY A 326 16.15 -13.04 -20.67
CA GLY A 326 16.25 -14.46 -20.99
C GLY A 326 17.66 -15.02 -20.75
N PRO A 327 17.84 -16.33 -20.94
CA PRO A 327 19.15 -17.00 -20.87
C PRO A 327 20.11 -16.57 -22.00
N ASP A 328 19.58 -15.96 -23.07
CA ASP A 328 20.33 -15.35 -24.16
C ASP A 328 20.94 -13.97 -23.81
N ALA A 329 20.69 -13.48 -22.59
CA ALA A 329 21.11 -12.17 -22.09
C ALA A 329 20.51 -10.97 -22.84
N GLU A 330 19.48 -11.19 -23.65
CA GLU A 330 18.73 -10.14 -24.32
C GLU A 330 17.62 -9.57 -23.46
N VAL A 331 17.31 -8.29 -23.68
CA VAL A 331 16.21 -7.60 -22.99
C VAL A 331 14.90 -7.97 -23.68
N ALA A 332 14.14 -8.86 -23.04
CA ALA A 332 12.86 -9.33 -23.55
C ALA A 332 11.73 -8.31 -23.32
N ALA A 333 11.79 -7.56 -22.22
CA ALA A 333 10.81 -6.54 -21.88
C ALA A 333 11.39 -5.51 -20.90
N LEU A 334 10.82 -4.31 -20.88
CA LEU A 334 11.24 -3.21 -20.03
C LEU A 334 10.01 -2.43 -19.53
N TYR A 335 10.01 -2.05 -18.26
CA TYR A 335 9.04 -1.15 -17.66
C TYR A 335 9.73 -0.09 -16.81
N ASP A 336 9.34 1.17 -16.98
CA ASP A 336 9.80 2.30 -16.16
C ASP A 336 8.68 2.72 -15.21
N LYS A 337 9.02 2.96 -13.94
CA LYS A 337 8.10 3.39 -12.88
C LYS A 337 7.35 4.66 -13.29
N SER A 338 6.03 4.63 -13.17
CA SER A 338 5.14 5.72 -13.57
C SER A 338 4.82 6.68 -12.44
N HIS A 339 4.56 6.17 -11.24
CA HIS A 339 4.23 6.98 -10.07
C HIS A 339 5.44 7.13 -9.14
N LEU A 340 6.08 8.29 -9.21
CA LEU A 340 7.29 8.57 -8.44
C LEU A 340 6.99 9.02 -7.01
N VAL A 341 7.88 8.68 -6.08
CA VAL A 341 7.80 9.08 -4.68
C VAL A 341 8.29 10.53 -4.52
N PRO A 342 7.43 11.47 -4.05
CA PRO A 342 7.85 12.84 -3.78
C PRO A 342 8.98 12.89 -2.75
N PHE A 343 9.94 13.79 -2.94
CA PHE A 343 11.13 14.00 -2.10
C PHE A 343 12.15 12.84 -2.08
N GLY A 344 11.77 11.65 -2.54
CA GLY A 344 12.67 10.49 -2.67
C GLY A 344 13.23 10.32 -4.08
N GLU A 345 12.39 10.40 -5.11
CA GLU A 345 12.76 10.16 -6.52
C GLU A 345 12.79 11.44 -7.37
N TYR A 346 12.04 12.46 -6.95
CA TYR A 346 12.06 13.79 -7.56
C TYR A 346 11.81 14.86 -6.48
N MET A 347 12.15 16.12 -6.78
CA MET A 347 11.99 17.22 -5.83
C MET A 347 10.77 18.05 -6.23
N PRO A 348 9.65 17.95 -5.49
CA PRO A 348 8.52 18.83 -5.72
C PRO A 348 8.97 20.28 -5.59
N LEU A 349 8.54 21.14 -6.51
CA LEU A 349 8.82 22.58 -6.48
C LEU A 349 10.34 22.89 -6.42
N SER A 350 11.17 22.14 -7.17
CA SER A 350 12.64 22.23 -7.19
C SER A 350 13.24 23.62 -7.46
N GLY A 351 12.44 24.59 -7.96
CA GLY A 351 12.83 25.99 -8.11
C GLY A 351 12.39 26.95 -6.99
N LEU A 352 11.59 26.48 -6.02
CA LEU A 352 11.03 27.29 -4.92
C LEU A 352 11.53 26.88 -3.54
N LEU A 353 11.92 25.62 -3.35
CA LEU A 353 12.44 25.12 -2.08
C LEU A 353 13.99 25.09 -2.11
N PRO A 354 14.69 25.76 -1.18
CA PRO A 354 16.16 25.85 -1.18
C PRO A 354 16.85 24.59 -0.62
N ILE A 355 16.12 23.50 -0.40
CA ILE A 355 16.62 22.24 0.15
C ILE A 355 16.54 21.19 -0.96
N ARG A 356 17.51 20.27 -1.05
CA ARG A 356 17.45 19.13 -1.98
C ARG A 356 17.67 17.84 -1.22
N VAL A 357 16.63 17.00 -1.16
CA VAL A 357 16.60 15.77 -0.34
C VAL A 357 16.90 14.51 -1.17
N ILE A 358 16.84 14.58 -2.51
CA ILE A 358 17.10 13.44 -3.40
C ILE A 358 18.57 13.02 -3.36
N ARG A 359 18.80 11.71 -3.24
CA ARG A 359 20.12 11.08 -3.35
C ARG A 359 20.58 11.02 -4.81
N GLY A 360 21.75 11.56 -5.12
CA GLY A 360 22.37 11.52 -6.46
C GLY A 360 22.18 12.76 -7.33
N GLY A 361 21.33 13.72 -6.93
CA GLY A 361 21.21 15.03 -7.59
C GLY A 361 20.59 15.04 -9.00
N VAL A 362 20.10 13.89 -9.48
CA VAL A 362 19.34 13.76 -10.73
C VAL A 362 17.96 13.22 -10.40
N ASP A 363 16.93 13.91 -10.86
CA ASP A 363 15.54 13.51 -10.67
C ASP A 363 15.22 12.33 -11.61
N PHE A 364 14.46 11.37 -11.11
CA PHE A 364 13.99 10.25 -11.94
C PHE A 364 12.89 10.68 -12.92
N GLY A 365 12.86 10.01 -14.06
CA GLY A 365 11.80 10.08 -15.05
C GLY A 365 10.61 9.20 -14.71
N ALA A 366 9.41 9.69 -15.03
CA ALA A 366 8.19 8.88 -15.00
C ALA A 366 8.02 8.10 -16.32
N GLY A 367 7.65 6.83 -16.20
CA GLY A 367 7.19 5.97 -17.29
C GLY A 367 5.71 6.18 -17.66
N PRO A 368 5.17 5.37 -18.59
CA PRO A 368 3.90 5.64 -19.27
C PRO A 368 2.62 5.36 -18.45
N GLY A 369 2.73 4.77 -17.26
CA GLY A 369 1.58 4.32 -16.46
C GLY A 369 1.49 2.79 -16.38
N PRO A 370 0.43 2.25 -15.73
CA PRO A 370 0.19 0.81 -15.68
C PRO A 370 0.02 0.20 -17.07
N VAL A 371 0.73 -0.91 -17.32
CA VAL A 371 0.71 -1.65 -18.60
C VAL A 371 0.56 -3.15 -18.36
N ALA A 372 0.10 -3.88 -19.38
CA ALA A 372 0.24 -5.33 -19.45
C ALA A 372 1.54 -5.66 -20.18
N LEU A 373 2.64 -5.85 -19.44
CA LEU A 373 3.97 -6.10 -19.99
C LEU A 373 4.03 -7.53 -20.55
N PRO A 374 4.19 -7.72 -21.88
CA PRO A 374 4.30 -9.05 -22.46
C PRO A 374 5.61 -9.70 -22.02
N LEU A 375 5.53 -10.97 -21.61
CA LEU A 375 6.67 -11.77 -21.18
C LEU A 375 6.73 -13.06 -22.00
N PRO A 376 7.90 -13.48 -22.53
CA PRO A 376 8.00 -14.67 -23.36
C PRO A 376 7.45 -15.90 -22.63
N GLY A 377 6.47 -16.59 -23.21
CA GLY A 377 5.88 -17.83 -22.68
C GLY A 377 5.15 -17.69 -21.33
N LEU A 378 4.73 -16.48 -20.96
CA LEU A 378 3.94 -16.21 -19.75
C LEU A 378 2.76 -15.29 -20.10
N PRO A 379 1.67 -15.30 -19.31
CA PRO A 379 0.69 -14.23 -19.36
C PRO A 379 1.37 -12.88 -19.07
N PRO A 380 0.94 -11.78 -19.72
CA PRO A 380 1.48 -10.45 -19.44
C PRO A 380 1.42 -10.10 -17.95
N ALA A 381 2.48 -9.50 -17.43
CA ALA A 381 2.55 -9.03 -16.06
C ALA A 381 2.11 -7.57 -15.96
N GLY A 382 1.45 -7.18 -14.87
CA GLY A 382 1.24 -5.79 -14.48
C GLY A 382 2.33 -5.36 -13.50
N PRO A 383 3.45 -4.77 -13.96
CA PRO A 383 4.53 -4.36 -13.08
C PRO A 383 4.13 -3.14 -12.25
N LEU A 384 4.49 -3.17 -10.97
CA LEU A 384 4.27 -2.12 -9.98
C LEU A 384 5.55 -1.96 -9.17
N ILE A 385 6.23 -0.82 -9.27
CA ILE A 385 7.47 -0.59 -8.55
C ILE A 385 7.15 0.13 -7.24
N CYS A 386 7.38 -0.57 -6.12
CA CYS A 386 7.30 -0.04 -4.76
C CYS A 386 5.95 0.64 -4.50
N TYR A 387 5.98 1.96 -4.36
CA TYR A 387 4.87 2.85 -4.03
C TYR A 387 3.65 2.74 -4.97
N GLU A 388 3.81 2.29 -6.21
CA GLU A 388 2.70 2.20 -7.18
C GLU A 388 1.55 1.30 -6.69
N VAL A 389 1.85 0.27 -5.89
CA VAL A 389 0.85 -0.70 -5.43
C VAL A 389 -0.19 -0.10 -4.46
N ILE A 390 0.12 1.01 -3.79
CA ILE A 390 -0.78 1.56 -2.77
C ILE A 390 -1.99 2.29 -3.37
N PHE A 391 -2.01 2.56 -4.68
CA PHE A 391 -3.06 3.34 -5.35
C PHE A 391 -4.22 2.47 -5.85
N PRO A 392 -5.39 2.47 -5.19
CA PRO A 392 -6.54 1.67 -5.63
C PRO A 392 -7.04 2.14 -7.00
N GLY A 393 -7.32 1.20 -7.90
CA GLY A 393 -7.82 1.50 -9.25
C GLY A 393 -6.80 2.13 -10.21
N ALA A 394 -5.52 2.18 -9.84
CA ALA A 394 -4.44 2.69 -10.69
C ALA A 394 -3.29 1.68 -10.86
N VAL A 395 -3.59 0.37 -10.74
CA VAL A 395 -2.60 -0.71 -10.85
C VAL A 395 -2.75 -1.56 -12.11
N VAL A 396 -3.86 -1.42 -12.83
CA VAL A 396 -4.15 -2.09 -14.09
C VAL A 396 -4.46 -1.01 -15.14
N GLY A 397 -3.85 -1.15 -16.32
CA GLY A 397 -4.02 -0.22 -17.43
C GLY A 397 -5.25 -0.55 -18.29
N ALA A 398 -5.24 -0.08 -19.54
CA ALA A 398 -6.28 -0.40 -20.51
C ALA A 398 -6.37 -1.91 -20.81
N GLU A 399 -5.22 -2.58 -20.86
CA GLU A 399 -5.13 -4.02 -21.00
C GLU A 399 -4.98 -4.68 -19.62
N ARG A 400 -5.80 -5.70 -19.38
CA ARG A 400 -5.76 -6.46 -18.12
C ARG A 400 -4.63 -7.50 -18.20
N PRO A 401 -3.63 -7.46 -17.30
CA PRO A 401 -2.58 -8.47 -17.25
C PRO A 401 -3.10 -9.80 -16.69
N GLY A 402 -2.31 -10.86 -16.81
CA GLY A 402 -2.60 -12.15 -16.19
C GLY A 402 -2.27 -12.20 -14.69
N TRP A 403 -1.39 -11.32 -14.22
CA TRP A 403 -0.94 -11.25 -12.83
C TRP A 403 -0.27 -9.90 -12.54
N LEU A 404 -0.18 -9.52 -11.27
CA LEU A 404 0.50 -8.31 -10.81
C LEU A 404 1.89 -8.67 -10.26
N LEU A 405 2.88 -7.87 -10.61
CA LEU A 405 4.25 -8.01 -10.10
C LEU A 405 4.64 -6.76 -9.33
N ASN A 406 4.87 -6.89 -8.03
CA ASN A 406 5.35 -5.80 -7.20
C ASN A 406 6.80 -6.00 -6.77
N ILE A 407 7.72 -5.21 -7.31
CA ILE A 407 9.12 -5.19 -6.85
C ILE A 407 9.33 -3.97 -5.95
N THR A 408 9.94 -4.13 -4.78
CA THR A 408 10.02 -3.04 -3.78
C THR A 408 11.31 -3.04 -2.98
N ASN A 409 11.74 -1.86 -2.56
CA ASN A 409 12.85 -1.68 -1.62
C ASN A 409 12.33 -1.07 -0.31
N ASP A 410 11.76 -1.90 0.56
CA ASP A 410 11.27 -1.45 1.87
C ASP A 410 12.39 -1.14 2.89
N ALA A 411 13.68 -1.16 2.48
CA ALA A 411 14.79 -0.77 3.36
C ALA A 411 14.64 0.66 3.88
N TRP A 412 13.99 1.53 3.09
CA TRP A 412 13.61 2.88 3.50
C TRP A 412 12.72 2.92 4.74
N PHE A 413 11.96 1.87 5.03
CA PHE A 413 10.97 1.86 6.11
C PHE A 413 11.50 1.17 7.37
N GLY A 414 12.67 0.54 7.31
CA GLY A 414 13.25 -0.22 8.41
C GLY A 414 12.42 -1.44 8.84
N ILE A 415 12.89 -2.11 9.89
CA ILE A 415 12.13 -3.20 10.53
C ILE A 415 11.06 -2.57 11.43
N SER A 416 9.94 -2.18 10.83
CA SER A 416 8.90 -1.37 11.46
C SER A 416 7.50 -1.73 10.94
N ALA A 417 6.49 -0.90 11.24
CA ALA A 417 5.13 -1.08 10.71
C ALA A 417 4.99 -0.81 9.20
N GLY A 418 5.88 0.00 8.58
CA GLY A 418 5.78 0.40 7.18
C GLY A 418 5.68 -0.77 6.19
N PRO A 419 6.60 -1.75 6.22
CA PRO A 419 6.55 -2.91 5.32
C PRO A 419 5.27 -3.74 5.46
N TYR A 420 4.71 -3.87 6.67
CA TYR A 420 3.45 -4.59 6.88
C TYR A 420 2.24 -3.84 6.31
N GLN A 421 2.22 -2.51 6.47
CA GLN A 421 1.19 -1.66 5.87
C GLN A 421 1.27 -1.68 4.33
N HIS A 422 2.48 -1.69 3.79
CA HIS A 422 2.73 -1.80 2.36
C HIS A 422 2.26 -3.15 1.79
N LEU A 423 2.55 -4.26 2.48
CA LEU A 423 2.09 -5.59 2.12
C LEU A 423 0.56 -5.71 2.14
N ALA A 424 -0.10 -5.09 3.13
CA ALA A 424 -1.56 -5.06 3.22
C ALA A 424 -2.20 -4.39 2.00
N ALA A 425 -1.61 -3.32 1.49
CA ALA A 425 -2.06 -2.68 0.26
C ALA A 425 -1.89 -3.59 -0.96
N ALA A 426 -0.75 -4.29 -1.08
CA ALA A 426 -0.51 -5.27 -2.14
C ALA A 426 -1.56 -6.39 -2.14
N ARG A 427 -1.86 -6.97 -0.97
CA ARG A 427 -2.90 -8.00 -0.85
C ARG A 427 -4.28 -7.49 -1.30
N LEU A 428 -4.63 -6.25 -0.96
CA LEU A 428 -5.89 -5.65 -1.38
C LEU A 428 -5.99 -5.50 -2.90
N ARG A 429 -4.90 -5.12 -3.59
CA ARG A 429 -4.87 -5.04 -5.06
C ARG A 429 -5.20 -6.37 -5.72
N ALA A 430 -4.67 -7.48 -5.18
CA ALA A 430 -4.98 -8.82 -5.71
C ALA A 430 -6.49 -9.12 -5.68
N VAL A 431 -7.13 -8.83 -4.53
CA VAL A 431 -8.58 -9.08 -4.31
C VAL A 431 -9.47 -8.12 -5.11
N GLU A 432 -9.04 -6.87 -5.21
CA GLU A 432 -9.72 -5.82 -5.97
C GLU A 432 -9.74 -6.13 -7.46
N GLU A 433 -8.60 -6.50 -8.05
CA GLU A 433 -8.50 -6.75 -9.49
C GLU A 433 -8.88 -8.18 -9.90
N GLY A 434 -8.98 -9.09 -8.92
CA GLY A 434 -9.15 -10.51 -9.19
C GLY A 434 -7.93 -11.08 -9.91
N LEU A 435 -6.74 -10.58 -9.56
CA LEU A 435 -5.48 -10.96 -10.18
C LEU A 435 -4.54 -11.51 -9.09
N PRO A 436 -3.81 -12.61 -9.36
CA PRO A 436 -2.73 -13.03 -8.49
C PRO A 436 -1.65 -11.95 -8.45
N LEU A 437 -0.98 -11.83 -7.31
CA LEU A 437 0.07 -10.85 -7.10
C LEU A 437 1.31 -11.52 -6.54
N ALA A 438 2.47 -11.26 -7.13
CA ALA A 438 3.76 -11.65 -6.59
C ALA A 438 4.55 -10.42 -6.17
N ARG A 439 5.09 -10.43 -4.95
CA ARG A 439 5.85 -9.33 -4.37
C ARG A 439 7.25 -9.80 -3.98
N ALA A 440 8.27 -9.18 -4.55
CA ALA A 440 9.67 -9.35 -4.15
C ALA A 440 10.18 -8.07 -3.49
N ALA A 441 10.63 -8.18 -2.24
CA ALA A 441 11.11 -7.07 -1.44
C ALA A 441 12.60 -7.23 -1.10
N GLN A 442 13.37 -6.14 -1.04
CA GLN A 442 14.80 -6.20 -0.70
C GLN A 442 15.05 -6.61 0.76
N THR A 443 14.63 -5.79 1.72
CA THR A 443 14.64 -6.09 3.16
C THR A 443 13.22 -6.26 3.72
N GLY A 444 12.21 -6.01 2.89
CA GLY A 444 10.79 -6.04 3.24
C GLY A 444 10.23 -7.45 3.36
N ILE A 445 8.91 -7.57 3.26
CA ILE A 445 8.23 -8.88 3.20
C ILE A 445 8.03 -9.24 1.73
N SER A 446 8.66 -10.32 1.28
CA SER A 446 8.34 -10.94 -0.01
C SER A 446 7.18 -11.92 0.18
N ALA A 447 6.19 -11.89 -0.70
CA ALA A 447 5.02 -12.75 -0.59
C ALA A 447 4.31 -12.89 -1.93
N SER A 448 3.46 -13.91 -2.06
CA SER A 448 2.55 -14.05 -3.19
C SER A 448 1.13 -14.27 -2.71
N PHE A 449 0.17 -13.78 -3.49
CA PHE A 449 -1.26 -13.92 -3.24
C PHE A 449 -1.97 -14.43 -4.48
N ASP A 450 -2.97 -15.28 -4.29
CA ASP A 450 -3.92 -15.62 -5.37
C ASP A 450 -4.87 -14.44 -5.68
N SER A 451 -5.73 -14.62 -6.70
CA SER A 451 -6.72 -13.63 -7.11
C SER A 451 -7.77 -13.28 -6.05
N ARG A 452 -7.84 -14.06 -4.97
CA ARG A 452 -8.74 -13.88 -3.83
C ARG A 452 -7.96 -13.49 -2.57
N GLY A 453 -6.68 -13.17 -2.68
CA GLY A 453 -5.85 -12.72 -1.58
C GLY A 453 -5.43 -13.80 -0.58
N ARG A 454 -5.50 -15.11 -0.90
CA ARG A 454 -4.85 -16.15 -0.08
C ARG A 454 -3.36 -16.10 -0.30
N GLU A 455 -2.60 -16.20 0.77
CA GLU A 455 -1.13 -16.21 0.71
C GLU A 455 -0.67 -17.57 0.19
N ALA A 456 0.16 -17.57 -0.86
CA ALA A 456 0.71 -18.80 -1.47
C ALA A 456 2.17 -19.04 -1.06
N ALA A 457 2.94 -17.97 -0.85
CA ALA A 457 4.31 -18.03 -0.34
C ALA A 457 4.64 -16.75 0.44
N ARG A 458 5.62 -16.85 1.33
CA ARG A 458 6.11 -15.73 2.15
C ARG A 458 7.55 -15.92 2.58
N LEU A 459 8.32 -14.83 2.53
CA LEU A 459 9.61 -14.68 3.19
C LEU A 459 9.52 -13.49 4.18
N PRO A 460 9.78 -13.69 5.48
CA PRO A 460 9.63 -12.65 6.49
C PRO A 460 10.52 -11.41 6.30
N LEU A 461 10.14 -10.36 7.04
CA LEU A 461 10.84 -9.07 7.07
C LEU A 461 12.27 -9.23 7.58
N GLY A 462 13.24 -8.67 6.85
CA GLY A 462 14.65 -8.63 7.28
C GLY A 462 15.41 -9.94 7.15
N GLU A 463 14.85 -10.95 6.47
CA GLU A 463 15.54 -12.22 6.19
C GLU A 463 16.26 -12.19 4.84
N THR A 464 17.27 -13.05 4.65
CA THR A 464 17.86 -13.31 3.32
C THR A 464 17.42 -14.68 2.86
N GLY A 465 16.97 -14.80 1.62
CA GLY A 465 16.64 -16.10 1.05
C GLY A 465 15.82 -15.99 -0.22
N VAL A 466 15.16 -17.10 -0.54
CA VAL A 466 14.20 -17.19 -1.63
C VAL A 466 12.88 -17.75 -1.12
N ALA A 467 11.76 -17.25 -1.63
CA ALA A 467 10.46 -17.89 -1.48
C ALA A 467 9.99 -18.42 -2.83
N LEU A 468 9.66 -19.70 -2.87
CA LEU A 468 9.08 -20.34 -4.05
C LEU A 468 7.56 -20.20 -4.00
N SER A 469 6.96 -19.76 -5.10
CA SER A 469 5.52 -19.67 -5.24
C SER A 469 5.09 -20.26 -6.57
N PRO A 470 4.03 -21.09 -6.63
CA PRO A 470 3.37 -21.30 -7.91
C PRO A 470 2.83 -19.95 -8.43
N LEU A 471 2.67 -19.80 -9.74
CA LEU A 471 1.94 -18.68 -10.32
C LEU A 471 0.45 -19.05 -10.45
N PRO A 472 -0.44 -18.55 -9.57
CA PRO A 472 -1.87 -18.85 -9.67
C PRO A 472 -2.44 -18.27 -10.97
N ARG A 473 -3.59 -18.79 -11.41
CA ARG A 473 -4.30 -18.20 -12.55
C ARG A 473 -5.02 -16.92 -12.17
N ALA A 474 -5.17 -16.01 -13.14
CA ALA A 474 -6.08 -14.89 -13.03
C ALA A 474 -7.50 -15.38 -12.71
N GLY A 475 -8.16 -14.70 -11.78
CA GLY A 475 -9.60 -14.83 -11.60
C GLY A 475 -10.37 -14.02 -12.64
N GLU A 476 -11.68 -14.22 -12.66
CA GLU A 476 -12.59 -13.37 -13.41
C GLU A 476 -12.49 -11.90 -12.97
N PRO A 477 -12.60 -10.92 -13.90
CA PRO A 477 -12.60 -9.51 -13.55
C PRO A 477 -13.72 -9.21 -12.56
N THR A 478 -13.35 -8.72 -11.38
CA THR A 478 -14.30 -8.41 -10.29
C THR A 478 -15.18 -7.21 -10.64
N ALA A 479 -16.19 -6.93 -9.82
CA ALA A 479 -16.97 -5.71 -9.99
C ALA A 479 -16.10 -4.45 -9.77
N PHE A 480 -15.18 -4.48 -8.80
CA PHE A 480 -14.24 -3.38 -8.59
C PHE A 480 -13.29 -3.21 -9.79
N SER A 481 -12.75 -4.29 -10.37
CA SER A 481 -11.89 -4.20 -11.55
C SER A 481 -12.61 -3.57 -12.75
N ARG A 482 -13.92 -3.85 -12.91
CA ARG A 482 -14.73 -3.32 -14.02
C ARG A 482 -15.16 -1.86 -13.83
N PHE A 483 -15.51 -1.48 -12.61
CA PHE A 483 -16.10 -0.16 -12.32
C PHE A 483 -15.12 0.80 -11.60
N GLY A 484 -13.99 0.29 -11.15
CA GLY A 484 -12.96 1.00 -10.40
C GLY A 484 -13.53 1.77 -9.21
N LEU A 485 -13.08 3.02 -9.09
CA LEU A 485 -13.43 3.92 -7.99
C LEU A 485 -14.88 4.42 -8.03
N ILE A 486 -15.65 4.15 -9.10
CA ILE A 486 -17.04 4.59 -9.22
C ILE A 486 -17.91 4.00 -8.10
N VAL A 487 -17.72 2.73 -7.76
CA VAL A 487 -18.51 2.04 -6.72
C VAL A 487 -18.30 2.69 -5.34
N PRO A 488 -17.08 2.80 -4.79
CA PRO A 488 -16.87 3.48 -3.52
C PRO A 488 -17.22 4.98 -3.55
N ALA A 489 -17.08 5.65 -4.69
CA ALA A 489 -17.51 7.05 -4.84
C ALA A 489 -19.04 7.19 -4.75
N ALA A 490 -19.79 6.31 -5.40
CA ALA A 490 -21.25 6.30 -5.34
C ALA A 490 -21.74 5.99 -3.92
N LEU A 491 -21.15 5.00 -3.23
CA LEU A 491 -21.48 4.68 -1.84
C LEU A 491 -21.20 5.85 -0.90
N THR A 492 -20.08 6.54 -1.11
CA THR A 492 -19.72 7.77 -0.40
C THR A 492 -20.77 8.87 -0.59
N LEU A 493 -21.19 9.12 -1.83
CA LEU A 493 -22.22 10.12 -2.14
C LEU A 493 -23.56 9.77 -1.49
N LEU A 494 -23.99 8.50 -1.58
CA LEU A 494 -25.22 8.03 -0.96
C LEU A 494 -25.18 8.17 0.57
N ALA A 495 -24.05 7.86 1.21
CA ALA A 495 -23.87 8.04 2.65
C ALA A 495 -23.98 9.53 3.05
N LEU A 496 -23.29 10.41 2.34
CA LEU A 496 -23.33 11.86 2.58
C LEU A 496 -24.74 12.43 2.38
N LEU A 497 -25.37 12.16 1.24
CA LEU A 497 -26.72 12.64 0.93
C LEU A 497 -27.75 12.07 1.90
N GLY A 498 -27.73 10.76 2.14
CA GLY A 498 -28.65 10.09 3.05
C GLY A 498 -28.57 10.65 4.47
N GLY A 499 -27.35 10.88 4.97
CA GLY A 499 -27.15 11.44 6.31
C GLY A 499 -27.54 12.92 6.41
N LEU A 500 -27.23 13.74 5.40
CA LEU A 500 -27.59 15.16 5.38
C LEU A 500 -29.10 15.37 5.18
N LEU A 501 -29.75 14.64 4.27
CA LEU A 501 -31.20 14.71 4.05
C LEU A 501 -31.98 14.23 5.27
N ALA A 502 -31.54 13.13 5.90
CA ALA A 502 -32.15 12.65 7.13
C ALA A 502 -31.97 13.64 8.29
N SER A 503 -31.01 14.56 8.22
CA SER A 503 -30.83 15.64 9.18
C SER A 503 -31.83 16.78 8.99
N ARG A 504 -32.39 16.96 7.78
CA ARG A 504 -33.36 18.03 7.46
C ARG A 504 -34.82 17.64 7.75
N ARG A 505 -35.20 16.36 7.60
CA ARG A 505 -36.60 15.88 7.62
C ARG A 505 -37.30 15.84 9.00
N ARG A 506 -36.65 16.27 10.08
CA ARG A 506 -37.23 16.28 11.44
C ARG A 506 -36.95 17.58 12.19
N GLY A 507 -36.58 18.63 11.45
CA GLY A 507 -36.44 19.99 11.96
C GLY A 507 -37.70 20.79 11.72
#